data_AF-A0A1C0YP63-F1
#
_entry.id   AF-A0A1C0YP63-F1
#
_cell.length_a   1.000
_cell.length_b   1.000
_cell.length_c   1.000
_cell.angle_alpha   90.00
_cell.angle_beta   90.00
_cell.angle_gamma   90.00
#
_symmetry.space_group_name_H-M   'P 1'
#
loop_
_entity.id
_entity.type
_entity.pdbx_description
1 polymer ?
#
loop_
_entity_poly.entity_id
_entity_poly.type
_entity_poly.pdbx_seq_one_letter_code
_entity_poly.pdbx_strand_id
1 'polypeptide(L)' 'MGGIGPMSLIIIGIVALLIFGPKKLPELGKAMGSTLREFKNATRGLADDDDTNQEKKKL' A
#
# COMPACT_ATOMS: atom_id res chain seq x y z
N MET A 1 30.55 13.04 1.89
CA MET A 1 30.13 12.16 0.77
C MET A 1 28.73 11.67 1.10
N GLY A 2 27.67 12.35 0.67
CA GLY A 2 27.14 12.23 -0.68
C GLY A 2 26.00 11.20 -0.72
N GLY A 3 25.07 11.25 0.24
CA GLY A 3 23.90 10.37 0.25
C GLY A 3 22.84 10.88 -0.72
N ILE A 4 22.03 9.95 -1.23
CA ILE A 4 20.77 10.23 -1.94
C ILE A 4 19.89 11.05 -0.99
N GLY A 5 20.07 12.37 -1.03
CA GLY A 5 19.35 13.28 -0.17
C GLY A 5 17.92 13.47 -0.68
N PRO A 6 17.00 13.94 0.18
CA PRO A 6 15.62 14.23 -0.22
C PRO A 6 15.52 15.11 -1.48
N MET A 7 16.52 15.96 -1.74
CA MET A 7 16.63 16.76 -2.95
C MET A 7 16.66 15.93 -4.25
N SER A 8 17.39 14.81 -4.26
CA SER A 8 17.50 13.93 -5.44
C SER A 8 16.18 13.22 -5.76
N LEU A 9 15.44 12.78 -4.74
CA LEU A 9 14.11 12.19 -4.90
C LEU A 9 13.10 13.20 -5.43
N ILE A 10 13.18 14.47 -5.01
CA ILE A 10 12.32 15.54 -5.52
C ILE A 10 12.55 15.74 -7.02
N ILE A 11 13.81 15.78 -7.48
CA ILE A 11 14.13 15.94 -8.90
C ILE A 11 13.58 14.78 -9.72
N ILE A 12 13.78 13.53 -9.27
CA ILE A 12 13.22 12.34 -9.92
C ILE A 12 11.69 12.41 -9.94
N GLY A 13 11.08 12.84 -8.83
CA GLY A 13 9.63 13.05 -8.73
C GLY A 13 9.12 14.05 -9.76
N ILE A 14 9.80 15.19 -9.95
CA ILE A 14 9.43 16.19 -10.95
C ILE A 14 9.53 15.61 -12.37
N VAL A 15 10.60 14.90 -12.71
CA VAL A 15 10.75 14.27 -14.03
C VAL A 15 9.64 13.23 -14.27
N ALA A 16 9.37 12.38 -13.28
CA ALA A 16 8.29 11.40 -13.34
C ALA A 16 6.92 12.09 -13.49
N LEU A 17 6.70 13.21 -12.79
CA LEU A 17 5.49 14.02 -12.89
C LEU A 17 5.32 14.69 -14.26
N LEU A 18 6.40 15.03 -14.96
CA LEU A 18 6.32 15.54 -16.34
C LEU A 18 5.91 14.43 -17.32
N ILE A 19 6.42 13.21 -17.13
CA ILE A 19 6.11 12.05 -18.00
C ILE A 19 4.69 11.53 -17.74
N PHE A 20 4.36 11.29 -16.47
CA PHE A 20 3.09 10.68 -16.07
C PHE A 20 1.97 11.70 -15.80
N GLY A 21 2.32 12.95 -15.49
CA GLY A 21 1.39 14.01 -15.09
C GLY A 21 1.05 13.99 -13.59
N PRO A 22 0.88 15.16 -12.94
CA PRO A 22 0.58 15.25 -11.50
C PRO A 22 -0.78 14.70 -11.10
N LYS A 23 -1.71 14.56 -12.05
CA LYS A 23 -3.01 13.95 -11.82
C LYS A 23 -2.96 12.43 -11.73
N LYS A 24 -1.96 11.78 -12.32
CA LYS A 24 -1.88 10.31 -12.35
C LYS A 24 -1.36 9.70 -11.05
N LEU A 25 -0.47 10.38 -10.32
CA LEU A 25 -0.04 9.91 -8.99
C LEU A 25 -1.21 9.72 -7.99
N PRO A 26 -2.11 10.70 -7.76
CA PRO A 26 -3.23 10.50 -6.85
C PRO A 26 -4.27 9.51 -7.39
N GLU A 27 -4.43 9.40 -8.71
CA GLU A 27 -5.31 8.40 -9.34
C GLU A 27 -4.80 6.97 -9.11
N LEU A 28 -3.52 6.73 -9.34
CA LEU A 28 -2.84 5.46 -9.05
C LEU A 28 -2.88 5.14 -7.55
N GLY A 29 -2.62 6.13 -6.69
CA GLY A 29 -2.70 5.96 -5.24
C GLY A 29 -4.10 5.59 -4.75
N LYS A 30 -5.16 6.17 -5.33
CA LYS A 30 -6.55 5.80 -5.03
C LYS A 30 -6.86 4.36 -5.47
N ALA A 31 -6.46 3.98 -6.69
CA ALA A 31 -6.70 2.62 -7.21
C ALA A 31 -5.94 1.55 -6.39
N MET A 32 -4.65 1.79 -6.14
CA MET A 32 -3.82 0.92 -5.30
C MET A 32 -4.33 0.88 -3.85
N GLY A 33 -4.75 2.01 -3.31
CA GLY A 33 -5.28 2.13 -1.95
C GLY A 33 -6.58 1.35 -1.73
N SER A 34 -7.50 1.41 -2.69
CA SER A 34 -8.72 0.57 -2.66
C SER A 34 -8.37 -0.91 -2.69
N THR A 35 -7.44 -1.31 -3.55
CA THR A 35 -6.96 -2.70 -3.65
C THR A 35 -6.33 -3.17 -2.33
N LEU A 36 -5.42 -2.37 -1.75
CA LEU A 36 -4.78 -2.66 -0.46
C LEU A 36 -5.79 -2.71 0.69
N ARG A 37 -6.83 -1.86 0.65
CA ARG A 37 -7.89 -1.86 1.66
C ARG A 37 -8.72 -3.14 1.60
N GLU A 38 -9.12 -3.57 0.40
CA GLU A 38 -9.83 -4.83 0.20
C GLU A 38 -8.96 -6.03 0.59
N PHE A 39 -7.69 -6.05 0.16
CA PHE A 39 -6.72 -7.08 0.55
C PHE A 39 -6.58 -7.16 2.07
N LYS A 40 -6.40 -6.03 2.77
CA LYS A 40 -6.34 -5.98 4.23
C LYS A 40 -7.61 -6.55 4.89
N ASN A 41 -8.78 -6.22 4.36
CA ASN A 41 -10.05 -6.69 4.93
C ASN A 41 -10.20 -8.21 4.72
N ALA A 42 -9.85 -8.72 3.54
CA ALA A 42 -9.86 -10.15 3.26
C ALA A 42 -8.88 -10.91 4.18
N THR A 43 -7.64 -10.42 4.30
CA THR A 43 -6.63 -11.03 5.18
C THR A 43 -7.06 -11.01 6.65
N ARG A 44 -7.76 -9.96 7.11
CA ARG A 44 -8.31 -9.90 8.47
C ARG A 44 -9.38 -10.95 8.71
N GLY A 45 -10.31 -11.14 7.78
CA GLY A 45 -11.33 -12.19 7.91
C GLY A 45 -10.74 -13.59 7.98
N LEU A 46 -9.69 -13.86 7.18
CA LEU A 46 -8.97 -15.14 7.22
C LEU A 46 -8.19 -15.35 8.53
N ALA A 47 -7.60 -14.30 9.09
CA ALA A 47 -6.88 -14.39 10.36
C ALA A 47 -7.83 -14.61 11.56
N ASP A 48 -9.02 -14.01 11.54
CA ASP A 48 -10.01 -14.10 12.62
C ASP A 48 -10.73 -15.47 12.67
N ASP A 49 -10.91 -16.12 11.50
CA ASP A 49 -11.44 -17.49 11.40
C ASP A 49 -10.46 -18.56 11.95
N ASP A 50 -9.16 -18.28 11.98
CA ASP A 50 -8.15 -19.20 12.53
C ASP A 50 -8.08 -19.13 14.08
N ASP A 51 -8.40 -17.98 14.67
CA ASP A 51 -8.44 -17.79 16.14
C ASP A 51 -9.71 -18.37 16.77
N THR A 52 -10.85 -18.34 16.08
CA THR A 52 -12.14 -18.88 16.60
C THR A 52 -12.26 -20.41 16.52
N ASN A 53 -11.43 -21.09 15.71
CA ASN A 53 -11.45 -22.55 15.58
C ASN A 53 -10.59 -23.29 16.64
N GLN A 54 -9.70 -22.58 17.35
CA GLN A 54 -8.84 -23.19 18.38
C GLN A 54 -9.57 -23.41 19.73
N GLU A 55 -10.65 -22.68 20.00
CA GLU A 55 -11.42 -22.82 21.26
C GLU A 55 -12.35 -24.03 21.27
N LYS A 56 -12.90 -24.44 20.10
CA LYS A 56 -13.85 -25.57 20.02
C LYS A 56 -13.21 -26.95 19.97
N LYS A 57 -11.89 -27.05 19.78
CA LYS A 57 -11.17 -28.35 19.71
C LYS A 57 -10.62 -28.81 21.06
N LYS A 58 -10.85 -28.04 22.14
CA LYS A 58 -10.41 -28.33 23.52
C LYS A 58 -11.55 -28.74 24.47
N LEU A 59 -12.78 -28.87 23.99
CA LEU A 59 -13.95 -29.36 24.73
C LEU A 59 -14.30 -30.79 24.32
#